data_AF-A0A2W6TWV8-F1
#
_entry.id   AF-A0A2W6TWV8-F1
#
_cell.length_a   1.000
_cell.length_b   1.000
_cell.length_c   1.000
_cell.angle_alpha   90.00
_cell.angle_beta   90.00
_cell.angle_gamma   90.00
#
_symmetry.space_group_name_H-M   'P 1'
#
loop_
_entity.id
_entity.type
_entity.pdbx_description
1 polymer ?
#
loop_
_entity_poly.entity_id
_entity_poly.type
_entity_poly.pdbx_seq_one_letter_code
_entity_poly.pdbx_strand_id
1 'polypeptide(L)'
;MIAWASKAVGARASRGAIVAVMVVTAIGVVSLVVAPQVARRDVFAHVVDPNLYTTTATSYLSTDELILLRRLNESVPADAVVVGNPSTGMAFGYALSGRNVIPRTWAPPTGEAYDVLWTSLRDVAENPAVCPALDAFGARYVLDFGPGEEYPGRWLMPGFDDLGDRPGFALVDREGAATLWRVTACD
;
A
#
# COMPACT_ATOMS: atom_id res chain seq x y z
N MET A 1 51.20 -50.24 -27.15
CA MET A 1 50.91 -49.14 -28.10
C MET A 1 49.40 -49.13 -28.37
N ILE A 2 48.65 -48.23 -27.72
CA ILE A 2 47.24 -47.97 -28.07
C ILE A 2 47.15 -46.46 -28.29
N ALA A 3 47.06 -46.06 -29.56
CA ALA A 3 46.92 -44.67 -29.95
C ALA A 3 45.43 -44.31 -29.92
N TRP A 4 45.05 -43.40 -29.02
CA TRP A 4 43.73 -42.77 -29.01
C TRP A 4 43.71 -41.66 -30.07
N ALA A 5 42.95 -41.88 -31.14
CA ALA A 5 42.68 -40.84 -32.13
C ALA A 5 41.53 -39.95 -31.62
N SER A 6 41.86 -38.80 -31.05
CA SER A 6 40.89 -37.75 -30.77
C SER A 6 40.41 -37.11 -32.08
N LYS A 7 39.23 -37.50 -32.57
CA LYS A 7 38.55 -36.78 -33.64
C LYS A 7 38.00 -35.46 -33.06
N ALA A 8 38.69 -34.36 -33.32
CA ALA A 8 38.10 -33.03 -33.17
C ALA A 8 36.99 -32.87 -34.23
N VAL A 9 35.73 -32.94 -33.81
CA VAL A 9 34.59 -32.64 -34.68
C VAL A 9 34.48 -31.12 -34.80
N GLY A 10 35.24 -30.55 -35.72
CA GLY A 10 35.05 -29.19 -36.18
C GLY A 10 33.86 -29.15 -37.15
N ALA A 11 32.63 -29.08 -36.64
CA ALA A 11 31.47 -28.86 -37.48
C ALA A 11 31.49 -27.41 -37.98
N ARG A 12 31.95 -27.21 -39.22
CA ARG A 12 31.88 -25.90 -39.89
C ARG A 12 30.40 -25.66 -40.20
N ALA A 13 29.72 -24.89 -39.35
CA ALA A 13 28.32 -24.54 -39.57
C ALA A 13 28.16 -23.94 -40.99
N SER A 14 27.25 -24.49 -41.78
CA SER A 14 26.98 -23.97 -43.12
C SER A 14 26.48 -22.53 -43.00
N ARG A 15 26.72 -21.70 -44.01
CA ARG A 15 26.19 -20.33 -44.05
C ARG A 15 24.67 -20.30 -43.80
N GLY A 16 23.94 -21.32 -44.25
CA GLY A 16 22.51 -21.49 -43.97
C GLY A 16 22.18 -21.70 -42.50
N ALA A 17 22.98 -22.47 -41.76
CA ALA A 17 22.77 -22.69 -40.32
C ALA A 17 23.02 -21.40 -39.51
N ILE A 18 24.03 -20.61 -39.88
CA ILE A 18 24.33 -19.33 -39.22
C ILE A 18 23.20 -18.31 -39.47
N VAL A 19 22.71 -18.20 -40.71
CA VAL A 19 21.59 -17.33 -41.05
C VAL A 19 20.32 -17.75 -40.31
N ALA A 20 20.03 -19.05 -40.21
CA ALA A 20 18.86 -19.55 -39.48
C ALA A 20 18.92 -19.19 -37.99
N VAL A 21 20.08 -19.38 -37.34
CA VAL A 21 20.25 -18.99 -35.93
C VAL A 21 20.07 -17.49 -35.75
N MET A 22 20.68 -16.66 -36.60
CA MET A 22 20.54 -15.20 -36.53
C MET A 22 19.08 -14.74 -36.68
N VAL A 23 18.33 -15.34 -37.60
CA VAL A 23 16.91 -15.04 -37.80
C VAL A 23 16.08 -15.44 -36.58
N VAL A 24 16.30 -16.64 -36.04
CA VAL A 24 15.60 -17.11 -34.83
C VAL A 24 15.92 -16.22 -33.63
N THR A 25 17.20 -15.84 -33.45
CA THR A 25 17.60 -14.92 -32.38
C THR A 25 16.98 -13.54 -32.57
N ALA A 26 16.98 -12.98 -33.77
CA ALA A 26 16.37 -11.68 -34.05
C ALA A 26 14.86 -11.72 -33.77
N ILE A 27 14.15 -12.77 -34.19
CA ILE A 27 12.72 -12.95 -33.89
C ILE A 27 12.49 -13.10 -32.39
N GLY A 28 13.33 -13.86 -31.69
CA GLY A 28 13.24 -14.01 -30.24
C GLY A 28 13.42 -12.68 -29.50
N VAL A 29 14.44 -11.89 -29.88
CA VAL A 29 14.69 -10.56 -29.31
C VAL A 29 13.55 -9.60 -29.60
N VAL A 30 13.05 -9.56 -30.84
CA VAL A 30 11.89 -8.72 -31.21
C VAL A 30 10.65 -9.16 -30.42
N SER A 31 10.44 -10.47 -30.24
CA SER A 31 9.29 -10.98 -29.50
C SER A 31 9.35 -10.61 -28.01
N LEU A 32 10.53 -10.62 -27.39
CA LEU A 32 10.72 -10.17 -26.00
C LEU A 32 10.38 -8.69 -25.81
N VAL A 33 10.56 -7.86 -26.83
CA VAL A 33 10.21 -6.44 -26.78
C VAL A 33 8.75 -6.21 -27.14
N VAL A 34 8.25 -6.82 -28.20
CA VAL A 34 6.91 -6.54 -28.76
C VAL A 34 5.80 -7.25 -27.99
N ALA A 35 6.00 -8.49 -27.54
CA ALA A 35 4.95 -9.26 -26.89
C ALA A 35 4.42 -8.59 -25.60
N PRO A 36 5.25 -8.04 -24.68
CA PRO A 36 4.75 -7.29 -23.53
C PRO A 36 3.96 -6.04 -23.91
N GLN A 37 4.38 -5.32 -24.96
CA GLN A 37 3.73 -4.09 -25.43
C GLN A 37 2.33 -4.37 -25.99
N VAL A 38 2.18 -5.48 -26.72
CA VAL A 38 0.87 -5.91 -27.26
C VAL A 38 -0.02 -6.46 -26.15
N ALA A 39 0.53 -7.25 -25.23
CA ALA A 39 -0.22 -7.86 -24.13
C ALA A 39 -0.69 -6.85 -23.07
N ARG A 40 0.02 -5.72 -22.92
CA ARG A 40 -0.27 -4.67 -21.92
C ARG A 40 -0.48 -3.32 -22.60
N ARG A 41 -1.19 -3.33 -23.74
CA ARG A 41 -1.49 -2.12 -24.51
C ARG A 41 -2.18 -1.04 -23.69
N ASP A 42 -3.02 -1.42 -22.75
CA ASP A 42 -3.68 -0.55 -21.77
C ASP A 42 -2.68 0.31 -20.99
N VAL A 43 -1.61 -0.30 -20.49
CA VAL A 43 -0.54 0.38 -19.74
C VAL A 43 0.25 1.35 -20.63
N PHE A 44 0.62 0.90 -21.84
CA PHE A 44 1.46 1.68 -22.75
C PHE A 44 0.71 2.72 -23.59
N ALA A 45 -0.60 2.53 -23.82
CA ALA A 45 -1.45 3.48 -24.53
C ALA A 45 -2.08 4.53 -23.61
N HIS A 46 -1.85 4.45 -22.29
CA HIS A 46 -2.48 5.30 -21.27
C HIS A 46 -4.02 5.28 -21.32
N VAL A 47 -4.59 4.23 -21.90
CA VAL A 47 -6.03 3.99 -21.90
C VAL A 47 -6.32 3.18 -20.65
N VAL A 48 -6.52 3.90 -19.55
CA VAL A 48 -6.99 3.32 -18.29
C VAL A 48 -8.51 3.26 -18.37
N ASP A 49 -9.10 2.08 -18.22
CA ASP A 49 -10.55 1.95 -18.08
C ASP A 49 -10.99 2.81 -16.87
N PRO A 50 -11.84 3.82 -17.04
CA PRO A 50 -12.28 4.67 -15.93
C PRO A 50 -13.00 3.85 -14.84
N ASN A 51 -13.53 2.67 -15.17
CA ASN A 51 -14.19 1.78 -14.23
C ASN A 51 -13.23 0.80 -13.53
N LEU A 52 -11.96 0.76 -13.91
CA LEU A 52 -10.97 -0.17 -13.31
C LEU A 52 -10.81 0.05 -11.80
N TYR A 53 -11.14 1.26 -11.33
CA TYR A 53 -11.04 1.67 -9.93
C TYR A 53 -12.41 2.00 -9.31
N THR A 54 -13.51 1.57 -9.92
CA THR A 54 -14.84 1.72 -9.32
C THR A 54 -14.92 0.84 -8.08
N THR A 55 -15.08 1.45 -6.91
CA THR A 55 -15.28 0.76 -5.65
C THR A 55 -16.63 0.02 -5.67
N THR A 56 -16.61 -1.23 -5.27
CA THR A 56 -17.79 -2.07 -5.07
C THR A 56 -18.00 -2.35 -3.58
N ALA A 57 -19.16 -2.91 -3.21
CA ALA A 57 -19.40 -3.34 -1.84
C ALA A 57 -18.44 -4.44 -1.33
N THR A 58 -17.68 -5.08 -2.23
CA THR A 58 -16.67 -6.10 -1.90
C THR A 58 -15.24 -5.57 -2.01
N SER A 59 -15.07 -4.29 -2.33
CA SER A 59 -13.75 -3.66 -2.39
C SER A 59 -13.21 -3.47 -0.99
N TYR A 60 -11.89 -3.70 -0.83
CA TYR A 60 -11.22 -3.50 0.44
C TYR A 60 -11.22 -2.03 0.87
N LEU A 61 -11.03 -1.13 -0.08
CA LEU A 61 -11.16 0.31 0.10
C LEU A 61 -12.61 0.70 -0.20
N SER A 62 -13.32 1.23 0.78
CA SER A 62 -14.69 1.70 0.61
C SER A 62 -14.74 3.03 -0.17
N THR A 63 -15.90 3.38 -0.69
CA THR A 63 -16.10 4.66 -1.38
C THR A 63 -15.84 5.84 -0.45
N ASP A 64 -16.32 5.76 0.79
CA ASP A 64 -16.17 6.80 1.81
C ASP A 64 -14.69 7.00 2.17
N GLU A 65 -13.96 5.91 2.41
CA GLU A 65 -12.52 5.93 2.68
C GLU A 65 -11.74 6.53 1.50
N LEU A 66 -12.04 6.10 0.27
CA LEU A 66 -11.40 6.61 -0.94
C LEU A 66 -11.59 8.12 -1.09
N ILE A 67 -12.83 8.59 -0.90
CA ILE A 67 -13.17 10.00 -1.01
C ILE A 67 -12.45 10.82 0.06
N LEU A 68 -12.48 10.38 1.33
CA LEU A 68 -11.79 11.08 2.42
C LEU A 68 -10.27 11.11 2.19
N LEU A 69 -9.65 9.98 1.81
CA LEU A 69 -8.21 9.90 1.57
C LEU A 69 -7.75 10.83 0.43
N ARG A 70 -8.54 10.97 -0.63
CA ARG A 70 -8.21 11.85 -1.77
C ARG A 70 -8.16 13.33 -1.40
N ARG A 71 -9.00 13.76 -0.45
CA ARG A 71 -9.04 15.15 0.03
C ARG A 71 -8.36 15.37 1.38
N LEU A 72 -7.73 14.34 1.94
CA LEU A 72 -7.09 14.41 3.25
C LEU A 72 -6.06 15.56 3.35
N ASN A 73 -5.45 15.93 2.22
CA ASN A 73 -4.52 17.04 2.15
C ASN A 73 -5.17 18.42 2.37
N GLU A 74 -6.48 18.55 2.20
CA GLU A 74 -7.23 19.78 2.50
C GLU A 74 -7.40 19.98 4.02
N SER A 75 -7.50 18.87 4.75
CA SER A 75 -7.81 18.84 6.20
C SER A 75 -6.58 18.65 7.09
N VAL A 76 -5.49 18.08 6.57
CA VAL A 76 -4.26 17.77 7.33
C VAL A 76 -3.08 18.62 6.82
N PRO A 77 -2.35 19.32 7.71
CA PRO A 77 -1.11 20.03 7.36
C PRO A 77 -0.03 19.12 6.74
N ALA A 78 0.89 19.69 5.97
CA ALA A 78 1.90 18.90 5.25
C ALA A 78 2.95 18.24 6.14
N ASP A 79 3.22 18.83 7.30
CA ASP A 79 4.17 18.41 8.32
C ASP A 79 3.54 17.50 9.40
N ALA A 80 2.21 17.43 9.45
CA ALA A 80 1.49 16.62 10.41
C ALA A 80 1.56 15.12 10.08
N VAL A 81 1.57 14.30 11.13
CA VAL A 81 1.52 12.84 11.02
C VAL A 81 0.13 12.32 11.37
N VAL A 82 -0.41 11.49 10.48
CA VAL A 82 -1.68 10.78 10.64
C VAL A 82 -1.42 9.32 10.95
N VAL A 83 -2.02 8.78 12.01
CA VAL A 83 -2.01 7.34 12.29
C VAL A 83 -3.35 6.70 11.94
N GLY A 84 -3.35 5.40 11.66
CA GLY A 84 -4.57 4.67 11.38
C GLY A 84 -4.32 3.17 11.31
N ASN A 85 -5.41 2.42 11.14
CA ASN A 85 -5.36 0.96 11.08
C ASN A 85 -5.03 0.46 9.65
N PRO A 86 -3.84 -0.12 9.38
CA PRO A 86 -3.50 -0.64 8.05
C PRO A 86 -4.36 -1.83 7.58
N SER A 87 -5.21 -2.39 8.46
CA SER A 87 -6.20 -3.45 8.15
C SER A 87 -7.51 -2.90 7.53
N THR A 88 -7.57 -1.59 7.26
CA THR A 88 -8.64 -0.87 6.55
C THR A 88 -8.09 -0.11 5.34
N GLY A 89 -8.91 0.74 4.69
CA GLY A 89 -8.49 1.62 3.61
C GLY A 89 -7.26 2.50 3.91
N MET A 90 -6.86 2.65 5.17
CA MET A 90 -5.68 3.40 5.60
C MET A 90 -4.37 2.93 4.95
N ALA A 91 -4.26 1.64 4.57
CA ALA A 91 -3.09 1.13 3.85
C ALA A 91 -2.79 1.89 2.54
N PHE A 92 -3.78 2.58 1.97
CA PHE A 92 -3.68 3.41 0.78
C PHE A 92 -3.41 4.89 1.09
N GLY A 93 -3.40 5.27 2.36
CA GLY A 93 -3.37 6.67 2.80
C GLY A 93 -2.23 7.46 2.19
N TYR A 94 -1.01 6.92 2.17
CA TYR A 94 0.16 7.61 1.61
C TYR A 94 0.00 7.84 0.10
N ALA A 95 -0.41 6.80 -0.62
CA ALA A 95 -0.52 6.81 -2.07
C ALA A 95 -1.64 7.73 -2.58
N LEU A 96 -2.73 7.84 -1.82
CA LEU A 96 -3.92 8.60 -2.22
C LEU A 96 -3.94 10.04 -1.71
N SER A 97 -3.36 10.31 -0.53
CA SER A 97 -3.39 11.65 0.07
C SER A 97 -2.11 12.46 -0.14
N GLY A 98 -0.96 11.80 -0.34
CA GLY A 98 0.35 12.46 -0.28
C GLY A 98 0.71 13.03 1.11
N ARG A 99 0.01 12.63 2.17
CA ARG A 99 0.30 13.03 3.57
C ARG A 99 1.21 12.03 4.28
N ASN A 100 1.86 12.50 5.34
CA ASN A 100 2.69 11.64 6.18
C ASN A 100 1.79 10.76 7.05
N VAL A 101 1.54 9.55 6.58
CA VAL A 101 0.68 8.59 7.26
C VAL A 101 1.49 7.42 7.81
N ILE A 102 1.04 6.89 8.95
CA ILE A 102 1.61 5.71 9.60
C ILE A 102 0.48 4.72 9.89
N PRO A 103 0.58 3.48 9.42
CA PRO A 103 1.65 2.93 8.58
C PRO A 103 1.53 3.43 7.13
N ARG A 104 2.65 3.48 6.40
CA ARG A 104 2.64 3.86 4.96
C ARG A 104 2.14 2.76 4.03
N THR A 105 1.97 1.54 4.54
CA THR A 105 1.58 0.35 3.78
C THR A 105 0.70 -0.54 4.66
N TRP A 106 0.31 -1.71 4.17
CA TRP A 106 -0.42 -2.71 4.96
C TRP A 106 0.38 -3.24 6.18
N ALA A 107 1.70 -3.11 6.19
CA ALA A 107 2.53 -3.61 7.28
C ALA A 107 2.61 -2.58 8.43
N PRO A 108 2.11 -2.90 9.64
CA PRO A 108 2.24 -2.02 10.80
C PRO A 108 3.69 -1.93 11.29
N PRO A 109 4.10 -0.79 11.89
CA PRO A 109 5.32 -0.70 12.67
C PRO A 109 5.37 -1.77 13.76
N THR A 110 6.56 -2.29 14.02
CA THR A 110 6.82 -3.18 15.15
C THR A 110 7.25 -2.39 16.38
N GLY A 111 6.76 -2.74 17.56
CA GLY A 111 7.26 -2.24 18.84
C GLY A 111 6.17 -1.71 19.76
N GLU A 112 6.52 -1.57 21.04
CA GLU A 112 5.60 -1.28 22.14
C GLU A 112 4.72 -0.05 21.90
N ALA A 113 5.29 1.04 21.37
CA ALA A 113 4.53 2.25 21.08
C ALA A 113 3.36 1.97 20.11
N TYR A 114 3.59 1.21 19.03
CA TYR A 114 2.52 0.92 18.09
C TYR A 114 1.53 -0.11 18.67
N ASP A 115 1.99 -1.05 19.50
CA ASP A 115 1.13 -2.02 20.19
C ASP A 115 0.17 -1.32 21.18
N VAL A 116 0.62 -0.24 21.83
CA VAL A 116 -0.26 0.62 22.64
C VAL A 116 -1.30 1.31 21.77
N LEU A 117 -0.91 1.87 20.60
CA LEU A 117 -1.89 2.52 19.72
C LEU A 117 -2.91 1.52 19.17
N TRP A 118 -2.45 0.33 18.79
CA TRP A 118 -3.28 -0.77 18.31
C TRP A 118 -4.40 -1.08 19.28
N THR A 119 -4.09 -1.17 20.56
CA THR A 119 -5.01 -1.70 21.58
C THR A 119 -5.79 -0.61 22.31
N SER A 120 -5.20 0.57 22.47
CA SER A 120 -5.67 1.57 23.44
C SER A 120 -5.69 3.00 22.93
N LEU A 121 -5.42 3.30 21.65
CA LEU A 121 -5.44 4.68 21.16
C LEU A 121 -6.75 5.41 21.49
N ARG A 122 -7.91 4.74 21.33
CA ARG A 122 -9.24 5.29 21.65
C ARG A 122 -9.42 5.71 23.12
N ASP A 123 -8.56 5.23 24.02
CA ASP A 123 -8.59 5.50 25.45
C ASP A 123 -7.60 6.63 25.82
N VAL A 124 -7.23 7.50 24.89
CA VAL A 124 -6.16 8.52 25.05
C VAL A 124 -6.33 9.42 26.27
N ALA A 125 -7.56 9.74 26.67
CA ALA A 125 -7.81 10.60 27.84
C ALA A 125 -7.65 9.86 29.18
N GLU A 126 -7.67 8.53 29.18
CA GLU A 126 -7.70 7.69 30.38
C GLU A 126 -6.42 6.86 30.53
N ASN A 127 -5.82 6.44 29.42
CA ASN A 127 -4.63 5.61 29.40
C ASN A 127 -3.36 6.46 29.20
N PRO A 128 -2.53 6.64 30.24
CA PRO A 128 -1.33 7.49 30.18
C PRO A 128 -0.25 6.97 29.24
N ALA A 129 -0.33 5.72 28.75
CA ALA A 129 0.62 5.17 27.80
C ALA A 129 0.39 5.69 26.36
N VAL A 130 -0.80 6.21 26.04
CA VAL A 130 -1.17 6.57 24.67
C VAL A 130 -0.46 7.83 24.18
N CYS A 131 -0.36 8.89 25.00
CA CYS A 131 0.34 10.11 24.57
C CYS A 131 1.83 9.87 24.28
N PRO A 132 2.61 9.17 25.14
CA PRO A 132 3.97 8.77 24.79
C PRO A 132 4.07 7.94 23.51
N ALA A 133 3.11 7.04 23.27
CA ALA A 133 3.06 6.24 22.05
C ALA A 133 2.80 7.09 20.80
N LEU A 134 1.87 8.06 20.86
CA LEU A 134 1.63 9.01 19.78
C LEU A 134 2.86 9.89 19.52
N ASP A 135 3.53 10.35 20.59
CA ASP A 135 4.74 11.17 20.49
C ASP A 135 5.91 10.42 19.86
N ALA A 136 6.06 9.11 20.10
CA ALA A 136 7.06 8.29 19.44
C ALA A 136 6.95 8.30 17.90
N PHE A 137 5.75 8.59 17.37
CA PHE A 137 5.48 8.74 15.95
C PHE A 137 5.29 10.20 15.51
N GLY A 138 5.28 11.17 16.44
CA GLY A 138 4.88 12.55 16.15
C GLY A 138 3.43 12.68 15.68
N ALA A 139 2.58 11.70 16.01
CA ALA A 139 1.21 11.60 15.54
C ALA A 139 0.30 12.60 16.26
N ARG A 140 -0.50 13.34 15.48
CA ARG A 140 -1.49 14.31 15.99
C ARG A 140 -2.88 14.11 15.39
N TYR A 141 -2.97 13.32 14.33
CA TYR A 141 -4.22 13.00 13.65
C TYR A 141 -4.44 11.49 13.59
N VAL A 142 -5.69 11.08 13.58
CA VAL A 142 -6.09 9.67 13.53
C VAL A 142 -7.19 9.49 12.49
N LEU A 143 -7.00 8.55 11.58
CA LEU A 143 -8.05 8.08 10.69
C LEU A 143 -8.75 6.87 11.34
N ASP A 144 -10.04 7.01 11.56
CA ASP A 144 -10.93 5.95 12.03
C ASP A 144 -11.81 5.50 10.86
N PHE A 145 -11.41 4.33 10.34
CA PHE A 145 -12.08 3.57 9.29
C PHE A 145 -12.60 2.24 9.84
N GLY A 146 -12.75 2.15 11.16
CA GLY A 146 -13.15 0.93 11.85
C GLY A 146 -11.99 0.04 12.32
N PRO A 147 -12.33 -1.07 13.00
CA PRO A 147 -11.37 -1.90 13.70
C PRO A 147 -10.59 -2.83 12.76
N GLY A 148 -10.93 -2.87 11.46
CA GLY A 148 -10.40 -3.86 10.52
C GLY A 148 -11.12 -5.20 10.66
N GLU A 149 -10.46 -6.29 10.26
CA GLU A 149 -11.03 -7.64 10.31
C GLU A 149 -10.02 -8.68 10.79
N GLU A 150 -10.52 -9.71 11.48
CA GLU A 150 -9.73 -10.88 11.86
C GLU A 150 -9.73 -11.90 10.72
N TYR A 151 -8.71 -11.80 9.85
CA TYR A 151 -8.53 -12.66 8.68
C TYR A 151 -7.02 -12.88 8.44
N PRO A 152 -6.57 -13.97 7.79
CA PRO A 152 -5.16 -14.16 7.50
C PRO A 152 -4.49 -12.93 6.84
N GLY A 153 -3.49 -12.35 7.54
CA GLY A 153 -2.79 -11.14 7.10
C GLY A 153 -3.51 -9.82 7.41
N ARG A 154 -4.61 -9.87 8.16
CA ARG A 154 -5.39 -8.73 8.64
C ARG A 154 -5.56 -8.84 10.16
N TRP A 155 -5.77 -7.70 10.79
CA TRP A 155 -5.87 -7.63 12.23
C TRP A 155 -7.03 -6.75 12.69
N LEU A 156 -7.57 -7.09 13.85
CA LEU A 156 -8.44 -6.20 14.63
C LEU A 156 -7.60 -5.27 15.47
N MET A 157 -7.75 -3.97 15.24
CA MET A 157 -7.05 -2.89 15.94
C MET A 157 -8.06 -1.96 16.62
N PRO A 158 -8.62 -2.36 17.76
CA PRO A 158 -9.72 -1.66 18.41
C PRO A 158 -9.35 -0.25 18.90
N GLY A 159 -8.06 0.06 19.05
CA GLY A 159 -7.61 1.40 19.42
C GLY A 159 -7.92 2.45 18.36
N PHE A 160 -8.12 2.07 17.09
CA PHE A 160 -8.37 2.98 15.97
C PHE A 160 -9.85 3.13 15.59
N ASP A 161 -10.75 2.58 16.40
CA ASP A 161 -12.19 2.50 16.13
C ASP A 161 -12.99 3.17 17.24
N ASP A 162 -14.23 3.55 16.93
CA ASP A 162 -15.20 4.10 17.87
C ASP A 162 -14.70 5.39 18.56
N LEU A 163 -14.02 6.28 17.81
CA LEU A 163 -13.44 7.51 18.39
C LEU A 163 -14.48 8.60 18.68
N GLY A 164 -15.67 8.51 18.09
CA GLY A 164 -16.67 9.59 18.13
C GLY A 164 -17.24 9.91 19.50
N ASP A 165 -17.35 8.91 20.37
CA ASP A 165 -17.88 9.05 21.73
C ASP A 165 -16.76 9.11 22.79
N ARG A 166 -15.49 9.16 22.35
CA ARG A 166 -14.32 9.11 23.24
C ARG A 166 -13.81 10.51 23.57
N PRO A 167 -13.51 10.80 24.85
CA PRO A 167 -12.82 12.03 25.21
C PRO A 167 -11.41 12.06 24.61
N GLY A 168 -10.91 13.26 24.32
CA GLY A 168 -9.54 13.47 23.82
C GLY A 168 -9.39 13.52 22.30
N PHE A 169 -10.50 13.53 21.56
CA PHE A 169 -10.52 13.70 20.11
C PHE A 169 -11.43 14.86 19.68
N ALA A 170 -11.03 15.55 18.60
CA ALA A 170 -11.85 16.53 17.91
C ALA A 170 -12.03 16.12 16.45
N LEU A 171 -13.28 16.04 15.98
CA LEU A 171 -13.58 15.70 14.59
C LEU A 171 -13.06 16.80 13.65
N VAL A 172 -12.35 16.41 12.60
CA VAL A 172 -11.78 17.32 11.59
C VAL A 172 -12.51 17.18 10.26
N ASP A 173 -12.74 15.95 9.80
CA ASP A 173 -13.40 15.65 8.53
C ASP A 173 -14.15 14.32 8.64
N ARG A 174 -15.19 14.16 7.81
CA ARG A 174 -16.01 12.95 7.73
C ARG A 174 -16.51 12.77 6.29
N GLU A 175 -16.44 11.53 5.82
CA GLU A 175 -17.19 11.04 4.68
C GLU A 175 -17.94 9.79 5.11
N GLY A 176 -19.27 9.84 5.20
CA GLY A 176 -20.08 8.71 5.68
C GLY A 176 -19.51 8.10 6.98
N ALA A 177 -19.04 6.85 6.92
CA ALA A 177 -18.44 6.15 8.06
C ALA A 177 -16.95 6.46 8.28
N ALA A 178 -16.24 6.97 7.28
CA ALA A 178 -14.83 7.31 7.36
C ALA A 178 -14.61 8.66 8.06
N THR A 179 -13.78 8.68 9.11
CA THR A 179 -13.60 9.89 9.92
C THR A 179 -12.13 10.22 10.19
N LEU A 180 -11.84 11.52 10.26
CA LEU A 180 -10.54 12.08 10.62
C LEU A 180 -10.66 12.84 11.93
N TRP A 181 -9.79 12.53 12.87
CA TRP A 181 -9.77 13.12 14.20
C TRP A 181 -8.42 13.79 14.48
N ARG A 182 -8.46 14.88 15.25
CA ARG A 182 -7.27 15.47 15.89
C ARG A 182 -7.24 15.04 17.35
N VAL A 183 -6.07 14.60 17.82
CA VAL A 183 -5.85 14.30 19.24
C VAL A 183 -5.76 15.61 20.02
N THR A 184 -6.50 15.72 21.13
CA THR A 184 -6.59 16.91 21.99
C THR A 184 -6.22 16.65 23.45
N ALA A 185 -6.05 15.38 23.85
CA ALA A 185 -5.70 15.01 25.22
C ALA A 185 -4.19 15.02 25.53
N CYS A 186 -3.32 15.20 24.53
CA CYS A 186 -1.86 15.09 24.65
C CYS A 186 -1.13 16.45 24.53
N ASP A 187 -1.83 17.55 24.81
CA ASP A 187 -1.30 18.92 24.78
C ASP A 187 -0.75 19.36 26.15
#